data_AF-A0A2E2J618-F1
#
_entry.id   AF-A0A2E2J618-F1
#
_cell.length_a   1.000
_cell.length_b   1.000
_cell.length_c   1.000
_cell.angle_alpha   90.00
_cell.angle_beta   90.00
_cell.angle_gamma   90.00
#
_symmetry.space_group_name_H-M   'P 1'
#
loop_
_entity.id
_entity.type
_entity.pdbx_description
1 polymer ?
#
loop_
_entity_poly.entity_id
_entity_poly.type
_entity_poly.pdbx_seq_one_letter_code
_entity_poly.pdbx_strand_id
1 'polypeptide(L)'
;MAMSFKTRSICRSREDAIMVGPTISFSHMGLFVRDIDLMASFYQEALNLVVTDRGDLPGRTLVFMSSDPREHHQVVLATGRTGELTDKVVNQISFRVGSLEELQECYRRLQDMSGVSDFRCINHGTSWTLYFRDPELNRLELFADAPWYIAQPVAEPLDLTLPAEEIRTATLQMCQADPTFEPIESWRARLAAKIEKGRAAQQSGAT
;
A
#
# COMPACT_ATOMS: atom_id res chain seq x y z
N MET A 1 49.17 -52.87 -0.40
CA MET A 1 49.13 -51.44 -0.76
C MET A 1 47.74 -50.93 -0.42
N ALA A 2 47.57 -50.37 0.78
CA ALA A 2 46.29 -49.85 1.27
C ALA A 2 46.55 -48.55 2.03
N MET A 3 45.93 -47.47 1.54
CA MET A 3 46.20 -46.09 1.90
C MET A 3 45.69 -45.75 3.30
N SER A 4 46.54 -45.05 4.05
CA SER A 4 46.22 -44.36 5.30
C SER A 4 45.34 -43.14 5.01
N PHE A 5 44.12 -43.12 5.56
CA PHE A 5 43.30 -41.91 5.61
C PHE A 5 43.48 -41.25 6.98
N LYS A 6 44.14 -40.08 6.99
CA LYS A 6 44.18 -39.17 8.13
C LYS A 6 42.80 -38.51 8.29
N THR A 7 42.10 -38.81 9.38
CA THR A 7 40.92 -38.07 9.82
C THR A 7 41.35 -36.66 10.22
N ARG A 8 41.02 -35.65 9.40
CA ARG A 8 41.18 -34.24 9.77
C ARG A 8 40.04 -33.83 10.71
N SER A 9 40.46 -33.15 11.78
CA SER A 9 39.65 -32.54 12.83
C SER A 9 38.46 -31.73 12.31
N ILE A 10 37.30 -31.98 12.91
CA ILE A 10 36.10 -31.15 12.84
C ILE A 10 36.38 -29.88 13.64
N CYS A 11 36.50 -28.76 12.94
CA CYS A 11 36.26 -27.44 13.53
C CYS A 11 35.62 -26.57 12.44
N ARG A 12 34.29 -26.62 12.34
CA ARG A 12 33.55 -25.51 11.73
C ARG A 12 33.35 -24.51 12.85
N SER A 13 34.06 -23.38 12.76
CA SER A 13 33.73 -22.19 13.54
C SER A 13 32.24 -21.90 13.36
N ARG A 14 31.51 -21.81 14.47
CA ARG A 14 30.21 -21.15 14.50
C ARG A 14 30.49 -19.68 14.22
N GLU A 15 30.52 -19.32 12.95
CA GLU A 15 30.11 -17.98 12.55
C GLU A 15 28.64 -17.93 12.90
N ASP A 16 28.31 -17.09 13.89
CA ASP A 16 26.96 -16.79 14.29
C ASP A 16 26.22 -16.28 13.06
N ALA A 17 25.59 -17.20 12.33
CA ALA A 17 24.56 -16.85 11.38
C ALA A 17 23.50 -16.15 12.23
N ILE A 18 23.47 -14.81 12.14
CA ILE A 18 22.37 -14.01 12.64
C ILE A 18 21.13 -14.63 12.02
N MET A 19 20.38 -15.38 12.83
CA MET A 19 19.17 -16.05 12.39
C MET A 19 18.16 -14.94 12.15
N VAL A 20 18.17 -14.38 10.94
CA VAL A 20 17.20 -13.39 10.51
C VAL A 20 15.84 -14.09 10.54
N GLY A 21 15.01 -13.73 11.53
CA GLY A 21 13.63 -14.21 11.61
C GLY A 21 12.85 -13.93 10.33
N PRO A 22 11.72 -14.61 10.11
CA PRO A 22 10.96 -14.49 8.87
C PRO A 22 10.55 -13.03 8.62
N THR A 23 10.71 -12.58 7.37
CA THR A 23 10.20 -11.27 6.95
C THR A 23 8.71 -11.39 6.69
N ILE A 24 7.91 -10.56 7.37
CA ILE A 24 6.47 -10.43 7.12
C ILE A 24 6.26 -9.32 6.08
N SER A 25 5.56 -9.63 4.99
CA SER A 25 5.08 -8.67 3.99
C SER A 25 3.58 -8.52 4.09
N PHE A 26 3.08 -7.32 3.80
CA PHE A 26 1.65 -7.13 3.57
C PHE A 26 1.25 -7.83 2.27
N SER A 27 0.10 -8.51 2.25
CA SER A 27 -0.42 -9.23 1.08
C SER A 27 -1.80 -8.68 0.69
N HIS A 28 -2.77 -8.72 1.62
CA HIS A 28 -4.15 -8.37 1.32
C HIS A 28 -4.93 -7.81 2.52
N MET A 29 -6.09 -7.23 2.22
CA MET A 29 -7.08 -6.77 3.18
C MET A 29 -8.46 -7.36 2.86
N GLY A 30 -9.22 -7.68 3.91
CA GLY A 30 -10.61 -8.10 3.81
C GLY A 30 -11.59 -7.01 4.25
N LEU A 31 -12.69 -6.88 3.52
CA LEU A 31 -13.77 -5.93 3.80
C LEU A 31 -15.09 -6.67 3.98
N PHE A 32 -15.78 -6.38 5.09
CA PHE A 32 -17.18 -6.75 5.21
C PHE A 32 -18.04 -5.78 4.42
N VAL A 33 -18.92 -6.32 3.58
CA VAL A 33 -19.83 -5.56 2.70
C VAL A 33 -21.29 -5.97 2.93
N ARG A 34 -22.21 -5.06 2.59
CA ARG A 34 -23.66 -5.29 2.56
C ARG A 34 -24.11 -5.83 1.21
N ASP A 35 -23.60 -5.27 0.11
CA ASP A 35 -23.89 -5.72 -1.25
C ASP A 35 -22.60 -6.16 -1.96
N ILE A 36 -22.37 -7.46 -2.01
CA ILE A 36 -21.12 -8.02 -2.53
C ILE A 36 -20.97 -7.88 -4.05
N ASP A 37 -22.07 -7.89 -4.79
CA ASP A 37 -22.03 -7.79 -6.26
C ASP A 37 -21.82 -6.33 -6.69
N LEU A 38 -22.46 -5.38 -6.00
CA LEU A 38 -22.20 -3.95 -6.17
C LEU A 38 -20.74 -3.62 -5.85
N MET A 39 -20.24 -4.09 -4.71
CA MET A 39 -18.87 -3.81 -4.27
C MET A 39 -17.83 -4.49 -5.17
N ALA A 40 -18.05 -5.72 -5.60
CA ALA A 40 -17.16 -6.39 -6.55
C ALA A 40 -17.10 -5.62 -7.88
N SER A 41 -18.26 -5.29 -8.46
CA SER A 41 -18.34 -4.53 -9.72
C SER A 41 -17.64 -3.18 -9.59
N PHE A 42 -17.85 -2.48 -8.48
CA PHE A 42 -17.18 -1.23 -8.17
C PHE A 42 -15.66 -1.37 -8.17
N TYR A 43 -15.10 -2.37 -7.46
CA TYR A 43 -13.65 -2.55 -7.39
C TYR A 43 -13.04 -3.01 -8.72
N GLN A 44 -13.78 -3.75 -9.55
CA GLN A 44 -13.34 -4.09 -10.91
C GLN A 44 -13.24 -2.83 -11.76
N GLU A 45 -14.25 -1.97 -11.72
CA GLU A 45 -14.28 -0.76 -12.52
C GLU A 45 -13.32 0.29 -11.96
N ALA A 46 -13.45 0.69 -10.69
CA ALA A 46 -12.69 1.78 -10.07
C ALA A 46 -11.19 1.50 -10.04
N LEU A 47 -10.77 0.27 -9.73
CA LEU A 47 -9.37 -0.08 -9.48
C LEU A 47 -8.78 -1.07 -10.52
N ASN A 48 -9.54 -1.47 -11.54
CA ASN A 48 -9.13 -2.48 -12.51
C ASN A 48 -8.73 -3.82 -11.85
N LEU A 49 -9.30 -4.15 -10.68
CA LEU A 49 -9.07 -5.47 -10.08
C LEU A 49 -9.82 -6.53 -10.90
N VAL A 50 -9.21 -7.71 -11.04
CA VAL A 50 -9.90 -8.88 -11.59
C VAL A 50 -10.38 -9.76 -10.44
N VAL A 51 -11.58 -10.34 -10.57
CA VAL A 51 -12.02 -11.40 -9.65
C VAL A 51 -11.17 -12.63 -9.91
N THR A 52 -10.42 -13.06 -8.90
CA THR A 52 -9.59 -14.27 -8.96
C THR A 52 -10.39 -15.51 -8.58
N ASP A 53 -11.21 -15.40 -7.53
CA ASP A 53 -12.09 -16.48 -7.05
C ASP A 53 -13.38 -15.93 -6.43
N ARG A 54 -14.41 -16.79 -6.37
CA ARG A 54 -15.65 -16.56 -5.64
C ARG A 54 -16.09 -17.86 -4.97
N GLY A 55 -16.62 -17.77 -3.74
CA GLY A 55 -17.10 -18.95 -3.04
C GLY A 55 -17.98 -18.65 -1.83
N ASP A 56 -18.78 -19.64 -1.46
CA ASP A 56 -19.66 -19.60 -0.30
C ASP A 56 -19.11 -20.46 0.84
N LEU A 57 -19.16 -19.89 2.04
CA LEU A 57 -18.93 -20.59 3.30
C LEU A 57 -20.22 -20.50 4.14
N PRO A 58 -20.40 -21.35 5.17
CA PRO A 58 -21.56 -21.23 6.06
C PRO A 58 -21.72 -19.80 6.61
N GLY A 59 -22.80 -19.13 6.20
CA GLY A 59 -23.15 -17.77 6.63
C GLY A 59 -22.39 -16.62 5.96
N ARG A 60 -21.58 -16.86 4.92
CA ARG A 60 -20.92 -15.76 4.17
C ARG A 60 -20.57 -16.13 2.72
N THR A 61 -20.67 -15.17 1.82
CA THR A 61 -20.10 -15.22 0.47
C THR A 61 -18.80 -14.41 0.44
N LEU A 62 -17.80 -14.90 -0.31
CA LEU A 62 -16.50 -14.29 -0.50
C LEU A 62 -16.23 -14.02 -1.98
N VAL A 63 -15.65 -12.86 -2.28
CA VAL A 63 -15.11 -12.50 -3.60
C VAL A 63 -13.67 -12.04 -3.45
N PHE A 64 -12.74 -12.69 -4.14
CA PHE A 64 -11.31 -12.43 -4.10
C PHE A 64 -10.90 -11.66 -5.35
N MET A 65 -10.09 -10.61 -5.19
CA MET A 65 -9.77 -9.69 -6.28
C MET A 65 -8.30 -9.25 -6.26
N SER A 66 -7.66 -9.17 -7.43
CA SER A 66 -6.25 -8.76 -7.55
C SER A 66 -5.99 -7.94 -8.81
N SER A 67 -4.93 -7.14 -8.79
CA SER A 67 -4.29 -6.55 -9.98
C SER A 67 -2.82 -6.99 -10.13
N ASP A 68 -2.29 -7.75 -9.17
CA ASP A 68 -0.91 -8.24 -9.16
C ASP A 68 -0.92 -9.78 -9.23
N PRO A 69 -0.35 -10.41 -10.27
CA PRO A 69 -0.32 -11.88 -10.39
C PRO A 69 0.51 -12.57 -9.31
N ARG A 70 1.31 -11.84 -8.53
CA ARG A 70 2.04 -12.38 -7.37
C ARG A 70 1.17 -12.53 -6.13
N GLU A 71 0.07 -11.77 -6.07
CA GLU A 71 -0.88 -11.81 -4.96
C GLU A 71 -2.15 -12.51 -5.43
N HIS A 72 -2.50 -13.65 -4.80
CA HIS A 72 -3.75 -14.36 -5.11
C HIS A 72 -4.98 -13.44 -5.05
N HIS A 73 -4.94 -12.49 -4.11
CA HIS A 73 -5.87 -11.40 -3.98
C HIS A 73 -5.15 -10.28 -3.23
N GLN A 74 -5.45 -9.03 -3.57
CA GLN A 74 -5.09 -7.86 -2.77
C GLN A 74 -6.29 -7.39 -1.93
N VAL A 75 -7.51 -7.66 -2.42
CA VAL A 75 -8.78 -7.35 -1.75
C VAL A 75 -9.64 -8.61 -1.68
N VAL A 76 -10.21 -8.89 -0.51
CA VAL A 76 -11.29 -9.88 -0.36
C VAL A 76 -12.54 -9.20 0.20
N LEU A 77 -13.66 -9.40 -0.48
CA LEU A 77 -14.97 -8.94 -0.02
C LEU A 77 -15.69 -10.09 0.67
N ALA A 78 -16.29 -9.82 1.82
CA ALA A 78 -17.07 -10.78 2.59
C ALA A 78 -18.43 -10.20 2.93
N THR A 79 -19.52 -10.92 2.67
CA THR A 79 -20.84 -10.50 3.18
C THR A 79 -20.84 -10.47 4.71
N GLY A 80 -21.61 -9.55 5.30
CA GLY A 80 -21.87 -9.57 6.75
C GLY A 80 -21.47 -8.28 7.48
N ARG A 81 -21.42 -7.14 6.78
CA ARG A 81 -21.26 -5.84 7.45
C ARG A 81 -22.45 -5.54 8.36
N THR A 82 -22.20 -5.36 9.65
CA THR A 82 -23.23 -5.12 10.67
C THR A 82 -23.30 -3.69 11.20
N GLY A 83 -22.21 -2.92 11.07
CA GLY A 83 -22.16 -1.52 11.51
C GLY A 83 -22.81 -0.54 10.52
N GLU A 84 -22.93 0.71 10.94
CA GLU A 84 -23.37 1.80 10.07
C GLU A 84 -22.29 2.13 9.02
N LEU A 85 -22.71 2.63 7.86
CA LEU A 85 -21.75 2.98 6.81
C LEU A 85 -20.80 4.11 7.25
N THR A 86 -21.25 4.95 8.17
CA THR A 86 -20.48 6.09 8.70
C THR A 86 -19.57 5.74 9.88
N ASP A 87 -19.56 4.48 10.33
CA ASP A 87 -18.69 4.05 11.43
C ASP A 87 -17.21 4.16 11.04
N LYS A 88 -16.41 4.77 11.92
CA LYS A 88 -14.98 4.99 11.68
C LYS A 88 -14.16 3.76 12.11
N VAL A 89 -14.21 2.70 11.30
CA VAL A 89 -13.46 1.45 11.55
C VAL A 89 -12.08 1.47 10.90
N VAL A 90 -12.05 1.73 9.58
CA VAL A 90 -10.81 1.89 8.80
C VAL A 90 -10.69 3.36 8.42
N ASN A 91 -9.50 3.94 8.59
CA ASN A 91 -9.26 5.33 8.21
C ASN A 91 -9.22 5.47 6.68
N GLN A 92 -8.37 4.70 6.01
CA GLN A 92 -8.24 4.64 4.54
C GLN A 92 -7.61 3.33 4.07
N ILE A 93 -7.82 2.99 2.80
CA ILE A 93 -7.22 1.86 2.10
C ILE A 93 -6.53 2.41 0.84
N SER A 94 -5.23 2.20 0.74
CA SER A 94 -4.39 2.94 -0.20
C SER A 94 -3.79 2.07 -1.27
N PHE A 95 -3.91 2.50 -2.53
CA PHE A 95 -3.34 1.85 -3.70
C PHE A 95 -2.41 2.79 -4.43
N ARG A 96 -1.31 2.23 -4.97
CA ARG A 96 -0.35 2.96 -5.78
C ARG A 96 -0.80 3.02 -7.23
N VAL A 97 -0.56 4.15 -7.87
CA VAL A 97 -0.49 4.25 -9.34
C VAL A 97 0.95 4.56 -9.76
N GLY A 98 1.30 4.25 -11.01
CA GLY A 98 2.68 4.32 -11.49
C GLY A 98 3.22 5.74 -11.64
N SER A 99 2.34 6.72 -11.81
CA SER A 99 2.72 8.11 -12.10
C SER A 99 1.63 9.12 -11.73
N LEU A 100 1.99 10.40 -11.71
CA LEU A 100 1.03 11.50 -11.52
C LEU A 100 0.00 11.54 -12.66
N GLU A 101 0.43 11.25 -13.88
CA GLU A 101 -0.40 11.22 -15.08
C GLU A 101 -1.45 10.09 -14.98
N GLU A 102 -1.05 8.91 -14.49
CA GLU A 102 -2.00 7.83 -14.19
C GLU A 102 -2.98 8.21 -13.07
N LEU A 103 -2.54 8.94 -12.06
CA LEU A 103 -3.43 9.46 -11.02
C LEU A 103 -4.48 10.43 -11.62
N GLN A 104 -4.07 11.29 -12.54
CA GLN A 104 -4.96 12.21 -13.25
C GLN A 104 -5.97 11.47 -14.14
N GLU A 105 -5.55 10.38 -14.80
CA GLU A 105 -6.47 9.49 -15.54
C GLU A 105 -7.50 8.86 -14.59
N CYS A 106 -7.04 8.29 -13.47
CA CYS A 106 -7.92 7.74 -12.45
C CYS A 106 -8.91 8.79 -11.93
N TYR A 107 -8.45 10.01 -11.66
CA TYR A 107 -9.31 11.11 -11.21
C TYR A 107 -10.44 11.38 -12.20
N ARG A 108 -10.12 11.62 -13.47
CA ARG A 108 -11.13 11.87 -14.50
C ARG A 108 -12.13 10.73 -14.62
N ARG A 109 -11.65 9.48 -14.68
CA ARG A 109 -12.52 8.31 -14.83
C ARG A 109 -13.46 8.11 -13.64
N LEU A 110 -12.98 8.38 -12.42
CA LEU A 110 -13.78 8.23 -11.21
C LEU A 110 -14.85 9.32 -11.08
N GLN A 111 -14.62 10.52 -11.61
CA GLN A 111 -15.60 11.61 -11.53
C GLN A 111 -16.93 11.27 -12.22
N ASP A 112 -16.90 10.47 -13.27
CA ASP A 112 -18.08 10.05 -14.03
C ASP A 112 -18.69 8.73 -13.51
N MET A 113 -18.06 8.09 -12.51
CA MET A 113 -18.45 6.78 -12.01
C MET A 113 -19.53 6.87 -10.93
N SER A 114 -20.60 6.09 -11.08
CA SER A 114 -21.65 5.99 -10.07
C SER A 114 -21.15 5.32 -8.78
N GLY A 115 -21.60 5.81 -7.63
CA GLY A 115 -21.25 5.24 -6.33
C GLY A 115 -19.90 5.72 -5.76
N VAL A 116 -19.16 6.56 -6.50
CA VAL A 116 -18.01 7.28 -5.96
C VAL A 116 -18.47 8.58 -5.30
N SER A 117 -17.92 8.93 -4.13
CA SER A 117 -18.24 10.19 -3.44
C SER A 117 -17.06 10.75 -2.63
N ASP A 118 -17.22 11.96 -2.07
CA ASP A 118 -16.27 12.59 -1.13
C ASP A 118 -14.84 12.73 -1.70
N PHE A 119 -14.73 13.22 -2.94
CA PHE A 119 -13.44 13.47 -3.59
C PHE A 119 -12.62 14.52 -2.84
N ARG A 120 -11.36 14.18 -2.56
CA ARG A 120 -10.39 15.12 -2.00
C ARG A 120 -9.01 14.85 -2.58
N CYS A 121 -8.49 15.82 -3.33
CA CYS A 121 -7.15 15.78 -3.90
C CYS A 121 -6.18 16.49 -2.95
N ILE A 122 -5.07 15.84 -2.60
CA ILE A 122 -4.10 16.38 -1.64
C ILE A 122 -2.68 16.18 -2.14
N ASN A 123 -1.88 17.22 -1.97
CA ASN A 123 -0.43 17.19 -2.13
C ASN A 123 0.21 17.00 -0.76
N HIS A 124 0.83 15.85 -0.54
CA HIS A 124 1.57 15.55 0.69
C HIS A 124 3.06 15.92 0.57
N GLY A 125 3.51 16.42 -0.58
CA GLY A 125 4.91 16.64 -0.93
C GLY A 125 5.68 15.35 -1.24
N THR A 126 5.47 14.30 -0.44
CA THR A 126 5.97 12.94 -0.67
C THR A 126 5.17 12.16 -1.70
N SER A 127 3.92 12.57 -1.93
CA SER A 127 2.99 11.93 -2.85
C SER A 127 1.89 12.91 -3.26
N TRP A 128 1.31 12.64 -4.42
CA TRP A 128 0.06 13.23 -4.87
C TRP A 128 -1.04 12.21 -4.68
N THR A 129 -2.15 12.64 -4.09
CA THR A 129 -3.18 11.72 -3.63
C THR A 129 -4.57 12.16 -4.06
N LEU A 130 -5.38 11.18 -4.44
CA LEU A 130 -6.83 11.26 -4.59
C LEU A 130 -7.50 10.39 -3.52
N TYR A 131 -8.22 11.01 -2.60
CA TYR A 131 -9.16 10.34 -1.71
C TYR A 131 -10.56 10.36 -2.29
N PHE A 132 -11.30 9.28 -2.07
CA PHE A 132 -12.72 9.16 -2.39
C PHE A 132 -13.34 8.04 -1.54
N ARG A 133 -14.65 7.84 -1.69
CA ARG A 133 -15.40 6.78 -1.05
C ARG A 133 -16.00 5.83 -2.07
N ASP A 134 -16.00 4.55 -1.71
CA ASP A 134 -16.75 3.53 -2.40
C ASP A 134 -18.27 3.61 -2.08
N PRO A 135 -19.12 2.77 -2.71
CA PRO A 135 -20.57 2.80 -2.50
C PRO A 135 -21.01 2.54 -1.06
N GLU A 136 -20.16 1.90 -0.25
CA GLU A 136 -20.41 1.63 1.16
C GLU A 136 -19.57 2.53 2.10
N LEU A 137 -19.13 3.67 1.59
CA LEU A 137 -18.43 4.74 2.30
C LEU A 137 -17.05 4.39 2.87
N ASN A 138 -16.43 3.27 2.49
CA ASN A 138 -15.03 3.03 2.84
C ASN A 138 -14.16 4.07 2.12
N ARG A 139 -13.20 4.64 2.85
CA ARG A 139 -12.27 5.63 2.27
C ARG A 139 -11.19 4.90 1.49
N LEU A 140 -11.13 5.18 0.20
CA LEU A 140 -10.07 4.73 -0.69
C LEU A 140 -9.11 5.88 -0.96
N GLU A 141 -7.86 5.52 -1.22
CA GLU A 141 -6.78 6.42 -1.59
C GLU A 141 -6.08 5.85 -2.83
N LEU A 142 -6.02 6.63 -3.91
CA LEU A 142 -5.09 6.40 -5.01
C LEU A 142 -3.97 7.42 -4.90
N PHE A 143 -2.72 6.98 -5.00
CA PHE A 143 -1.61 7.92 -4.92
C PHE A 143 -0.43 7.57 -5.82
N ALA A 144 0.24 8.61 -6.27
CA ALA A 144 1.51 8.56 -7.00
C ALA A 144 2.63 9.08 -6.09
N ASP A 145 3.74 8.34 -6.02
CA ASP A 145 4.91 8.78 -5.27
C ASP A 145 5.56 10.00 -5.96
N ALA A 146 5.97 10.98 -5.17
CA ALA A 146 6.84 12.06 -5.62
C ALA A 146 8.32 11.70 -5.32
N PRO A 147 9.30 12.24 -6.07
CA PRO A 147 10.72 11.92 -5.87
C PRO A 147 11.35 12.65 -4.65
N TRP A 148 10.53 13.22 -3.78
CA TRP A 148 10.96 14.06 -2.67
C TRP A 148 10.42 13.53 -1.35
N TYR A 149 11.12 13.89 -0.28
CA TYR A 149 10.68 13.69 1.08
C TYR A 149 10.62 15.00 1.84
N ILE A 150 9.52 15.18 2.58
CA ILE A 150 9.34 16.14 3.67
C ILE A 150 8.60 15.41 4.80
N ALA A 151 8.85 15.84 6.04
CA ALA A 151 8.23 15.25 7.23
C ALA A 151 6.71 15.43 7.21
N GLN A 152 5.99 14.36 7.52
CA GLN A 152 4.53 14.35 7.61
C GLN A 152 4.07 14.70 9.04
N PRO A 153 2.87 15.29 9.23
CA PRO A 153 1.80 15.46 8.25
C PRO A 153 1.88 16.75 7.42
N VAL A 154 1.62 16.62 6.11
CA VAL A 154 1.39 17.75 5.18
C VAL A 154 0.11 17.47 4.40
N ALA A 155 -0.72 18.49 4.15
CA ALA A 155 -1.96 18.33 3.42
C ALA A 155 -2.32 19.61 2.65
N GLU A 156 -1.60 19.88 1.57
CA GLU A 156 -1.86 21.03 0.71
C GLU A 156 -2.93 20.71 -0.34
N PRO A 157 -3.76 21.69 -0.75
CA PRO A 157 -4.68 21.51 -1.86
C PRO A 157 -3.96 21.08 -3.14
N LEU A 158 -4.57 20.18 -3.90
CA LEU A 158 -4.07 19.70 -5.18
C LEU A 158 -5.17 19.82 -6.24
N ASP A 159 -4.87 20.52 -7.33
CA ASP A 159 -5.72 20.52 -8.51
C ASP A 159 -5.16 19.54 -9.54
N LEU A 160 -5.80 18.37 -9.64
CA LEU A 160 -5.42 17.31 -10.60
C LEU A 160 -5.81 17.64 -12.05
N THR A 161 -6.45 18.78 -12.31
CA THR A 161 -6.79 19.21 -13.67
C THR A 161 -5.67 20.02 -14.34
N LEU A 162 -4.68 20.48 -13.56
CA LEU A 162 -3.52 21.20 -14.06
C LEU A 162 -2.56 20.26 -14.83
N PRO A 163 -1.72 20.80 -15.74
CA PRO A 163 -0.66 20.01 -16.36
C PRO A 163 0.27 19.38 -15.31
N ALA A 164 0.65 18.12 -15.50
CA ALA A 164 1.47 17.37 -14.54
C ALA A 164 2.77 18.09 -14.16
N GLU A 165 3.43 18.74 -15.12
CA GLU A 165 4.66 19.51 -14.88
C GLU A 165 4.45 20.74 -14.01
N GLU A 166 3.28 21.38 -14.07
CA GLU A 166 2.93 22.50 -13.17
C GLU A 166 2.75 22.00 -11.74
N ILE A 167 2.04 20.89 -11.57
CA ILE A 167 1.88 20.23 -10.27
C ILE A 167 3.25 19.84 -9.70
N ARG A 168 4.12 19.21 -10.50
CA ARG A 168 5.48 18.83 -10.08
C ARG A 168 6.30 20.05 -9.66
N THR A 169 6.26 21.12 -10.45
CA THR A 169 7.00 22.35 -10.16
C THR A 169 6.54 22.98 -8.85
N ALA A 170 5.23 23.13 -8.66
CA ALA A 170 4.66 23.69 -7.43
C ALA A 170 4.99 22.82 -6.20
N THR A 171 4.93 21.49 -6.37
CA THR A 171 5.27 20.54 -5.30
C THR A 171 6.74 20.63 -4.92
N LEU A 172 7.65 20.69 -5.89
CA LEU A 172 9.08 20.84 -5.63
C LEU A 172 9.38 22.14 -4.88
N GLN A 173 8.79 23.26 -5.30
CA GLN A 173 8.96 24.55 -4.63
C GLN A 173 8.49 24.51 -3.17
N MET A 174 7.31 23.94 -2.93
CA MET A 174 6.79 23.71 -1.58
C MET A 174 7.74 22.84 -0.76
N CYS A 175 8.19 21.71 -1.32
CA CYS A 175 9.09 20.79 -0.66
C CYS A 175 10.44 21.45 -0.31
N GLN A 176 11.05 22.20 -1.24
CA GLN A 176 12.33 22.88 -1.02
C GLN A 176 12.28 23.97 0.06
N ALA A 177 11.10 24.51 0.35
CA ALA A 177 10.90 25.47 1.44
C ALA A 177 10.83 24.80 2.83
N ASP A 178 10.63 23.48 2.89
CA ASP A 178 10.55 22.73 4.14
C ASP A 178 11.95 22.36 4.68
N PRO A 179 12.25 22.58 5.97
CA PRO A 179 13.56 22.31 6.55
C PRO A 179 13.95 20.82 6.58
N THR A 180 12.99 19.91 6.36
CA THR A 180 13.21 18.45 6.34
C THR A 180 13.36 17.89 4.92
N PHE A 181 13.41 18.75 3.90
CA PHE A 181 13.53 18.35 2.51
C PHE A 181 14.76 17.49 2.22
N GLU A 182 14.54 16.37 1.54
CA GLU A 182 15.60 15.53 0.97
C GLU A 182 15.05 14.70 -0.22
N PRO A 183 15.92 14.11 -1.06
CA PRO A 183 15.50 13.10 -2.03
C PRO A 183 14.86 11.87 -1.33
N ILE A 184 13.79 11.31 -1.89
CA ILE A 184 13.07 10.19 -1.26
C ILE A 184 13.96 8.96 -1.05
N GLU A 185 14.97 8.75 -1.89
CA GLU A 185 15.95 7.67 -1.81
C GLU A 185 16.82 7.77 -0.55
N SER A 186 17.20 8.99 -0.15
CA SER A 186 17.95 9.24 1.08
C SER A 186 17.12 8.85 2.31
N TRP A 187 15.83 9.22 2.29
CA TRP A 187 14.89 8.80 3.33
C TRP A 187 14.66 7.28 3.34
N ARG A 188 14.45 6.65 2.19
CA ARG A 188 14.25 5.20 2.05
C ARG A 188 15.46 4.41 2.58
N ALA A 189 16.68 4.84 2.29
CA ALA A 189 17.90 4.21 2.81
C ALA A 189 17.96 4.27 4.35
N ARG A 190 17.64 5.43 4.92
CA ARG A 190 17.60 5.61 6.38
C ARG A 190 16.47 4.82 7.04
N LEU A 191 15.32 4.71 6.40
CA LEU A 191 14.22 3.86 6.86
C LEU A 191 14.60 2.37 6.81
N ALA A 192 15.27 1.92 5.74
CA ALA A 192 15.72 0.54 5.62
C ALA A 192 16.65 0.15 6.78
N ALA A 193 17.65 0.98 7.08
CA ALA A 193 18.54 0.78 8.23
C ALA A 193 17.78 0.76 9.58
N LYS A 194 16.76 1.61 9.72
CA LYS A 194 15.91 1.64 10.92
C LYS A 194 15.09 0.34 11.07
N ILE A 195 14.52 -0.18 9.98
CA ILE A 195 13.77 -1.45 9.97
C ILE A 195 14.68 -2.61 10.34
N GLU A 196 15.87 -2.68 9.74
CA GLU A 196 16.86 -3.72 10.03
C GLU A 196 17.27 -3.72 11.51
N LYS A 197 17.61 -2.55 12.05
CA LYS A 197 17.93 -2.40 13.47
C LYS A 197 16.76 -2.79 14.38
N GLY A 198 15.53 -2.44 14.01
CA GLY A 198 14.33 -2.81 14.76
C GLY A 198 14.12 -4.31 14.82
N ARG A 199 14.32 -5.02 13.70
CA ARG A 199 14.24 -6.49 13.63
C ARG A 199 15.31 -7.16 14.48
N ALA A 200 16.54 -6.66 14.44
CA ALA A 200 17.64 -7.18 15.26
C ALA A 200 17.36 -7.02 16.77
N ALA A 201 16.85 -5.86 17.20
CA ALA A 201 16.56 -5.60 18.61
C ALA A 201 15.46 -6.50 19.19
N GLN A 202 14.40 -6.79 18.40
CA GLN A 202 13.33 -7.70 18.79
C GLN A 202 13.81 -9.15 18.97
N GLN A 203 14.85 -9.55 18.24
CA GLN A 203 15.43 -10.89 18.33
C GLN A 203 16.38 -11.02 19.53
N SER A 204 17.12 -9.96 19.88
CA SER A 204 18.00 -9.95 21.06
C SER A 204 17.25 -9.87 22.41
N GLY A 205 16.00 -9.41 22.41
CA GLY A 205 15.17 -9.32 23.62
C GLY A 205 14.33 -10.57 23.92
N ALA A 206 14.46 -11.62 23.11
CA ALA A 206 13.71 -12.87 23.23
C ALA A 206 14.49 -14.01 23.93
N THR A 207 15.59 -13.68 24.64
CA THR A 207 16.41 -14.61 25.44
C THR A 207 16.13 -14.50 26.92
#